data_AF-A0AAP9H7E9-F1
#
_entry.id   AF-A0AAP9H7E9-F1
#
_cell.length_a   1.000
_cell.length_b   1.000
_cell.length_c   1.000
_cell.angle_alpha   90.00
_cell.angle_beta   90.00
_cell.angle_gamma   90.00
#
_symmetry.space_group_name_H-M   'P 1'
#
loop_
_entity.id
_entity.type
_entity.pdbx_description
1 polymer ?
#
loop_
_entity_poly.entity_id
_entity_poly.type
_entity_poly.pdbx_seq_one_letter_code
_entity_poly.pdbx_strand_id
1 'polypeptide(L)'
;MVNIVVVSHSRKLAEGVIELASQMTQGKVKFALAAGIDDPENPIGTDPVAVMMAIEEVLDDDVLVMVDMGSAILSTDMAKELLGEEKMARVQICAAPLVEGTVAAAVAAASGQSVEQVMAEAHQALTAKYAQLGQSAALPTMPLPVGPTDTHNDSKSFSWTITNPTGIHARPASAIARCLNQFDAEVQIVNGDRVLNAKSMNNVALLGIKCGDVITLHAHGPEAQQAIDAFAALAATQFGDDNAGPEAVVKKKSGVLAVTICRIERDLPQLTQRAVAAKDVEIARLSQAIAAAKQELEILIATTSEQLTDNEAAMFSAHQMMLEDGELFDTTLERLEQQPAPVEQLWLGVISQMADEYRAIEDTYLRERYIDVYDVGMRVLGLLLGHPLFTLPPAHSPTLIIANYLLPSEIMALDSMLTEGVCFTTIGAQSHAAILAAARGIAVFVDRNGKRTRQWQDGTRVQLATDSGEIMAV
;
A
#
# COMPACT_ATOMS: atom_id res chain seq x y z
N MET A 1 3.66 -30.74 -12.24
CA MET A 1 3.60 -29.41 -11.59
C MET A 1 4.56 -28.50 -12.34
N VAL A 2 4.63 -27.20 -12.00
CA VAL A 2 5.58 -26.27 -12.65
C VAL A 2 6.52 -25.73 -11.58
N ASN A 3 7.83 -25.90 -11.80
CA ASN A 3 8.87 -25.33 -10.96
C ASN A 3 9.42 -24.06 -11.60
N ILE A 4 10.02 -23.19 -10.79
CA ILE A 4 10.45 -21.86 -11.23
C ILE A 4 11.94 -21.67 -11.01
N VAL A 5 12.64 -21.23 -12.05
CA VAL A 5 14.04 -20.79 -11.94
C VAL A 5 14.07 -19.27 -12.13
N VAL A 6 14.71 -18.56 -11.21
CA VAL A 6 14.90 -17.11 -11.34
C VAL A 6 16.34 -16.84 -11.77
N VAL A 7 16.49 -16.22 -12.95
CA VAL A 7 17.76 -15.81 -13.52
C VAL A 7 17.86 -14.29 -13.52
N SER A 8 18.89 -13.76 -12.86
CA SER A 8 19.05 -12.32 -12.67
C SER A 8 20.52 -11.92 -12.66
N HIS A 9 20.81 -10.70 -13.04
CA HIS A 9 22.15 -10.14 -12.89
C HIS A 9 22.52 -9.92 -11.42
N SER A 10 21.52 -9.65 -10.58
CA SER A 10 21.70 -9.37 -9.16
C SER A 10 21.19 -10.51 -8.30
N ARG A 11 22.11 -11.14 -7.56
CA ARG A 11 21.77 -12.20 -6.59
C ARG A 11 20.77 -11.72 -5.55
N LYS A 12 20.99 -10.53 -4.97
CA LYS A 12 20.07 -9.93 -3.99
C LYS A 12 18.66 -9.73 -4.55
N LEU A 13 18.54 -9.34 -5.81
CA LEU A 13 17.24 -9.17 -6.46
C LEU A 13 16.53 -10.52 -6.63
N ALA A 14 17.24 -11.53 -7.15
CA ALA A 14 16.65 -12.87 -7.33
C ALA A 14 16.26 -13.51 -5.99
N GLU A 15 17.08 -13.36 -4.94
CA GLU A 15 16.77 -13.82 -3.59
C GLU A 15 15.49 -13.15 -3.05
N GLY A 16 15.39 -11.82 -3.16
CA GLY A 16 14.20 -11.09 -2.74
C GLY A 16 12.94 -11.48 -3.52
N VAL A 17 13.05 -11.71 -4.84
CA VAL A 17 11.91 -12.17 -5.65
C VAL A 17 11.47 -13.58 -5.24
N ILE A 18 12.40 -14.51 -5.02
CA ILE A 18 12.09 -15.86 -4.55
C ILE A 18 11.48 -15.82 -3.16
N GLU A 19 11.99 -14.98 -2.25
CA GLU A 19 11.42 -14.80 -0.92
C GLU A 19 9.95 -14.38 -0.98
N LEU A 20 9.63 -13.35 -1.77
CA LEU A 20 8.27 -12.89 -1.98
C LEU A 20 7.37 -13.98 -2.58
N ALA A 21 7.81 -14.65 -3.63
CA ALA A 21 7.04 -15.72 -4.29
C ALA A 21 6.84 -16.94 -3.37
N SER A 22 7.82 -17.26 -2.52
CA SER A 22 7.76 -18.37 -1.58
C SER A 22 6.72 -18.13 -0.49
N GLN A 23 6.60 -16.90 0.01
CA GLN A 23 5.56 -16.54 1.00
C GLN A 23 4.15 -16.76 0.45
N MET A 24 3.94 -16.54 -0.84
CA MET A 24 2.62 -16.68 -1.49
C MET A 24 2.23 -18.14 -1.77
N THR A 25 3.20 -19.05 -1.88
CA THR A 25 2.96 -20.44 -2.31
C THR A 25 2.95 -21.44 -1.16
N GLN A 26 3.31 -21.04 0.06
CA GLN A 26 3.39 -21.91 1.24
C GLN A 26 4.23 -23.19 1.00
N GLY A 27 5.28 -23.08 0.19
CA GLY A 27 6.21 -24.18 -0.12
C GLY A 27 5.70 -25.21 -1.14
N LYS A 28 4.61 -24.92 -1.87
CA LYS A 28 4.06 -25.83 -2.90
C LYS A 28 4.81 -25.80 -4.25
N VAL A 29 5.68 -24.82 -4.45
CA VAL A 29 6.45 -24.63 -5.68
C VAL A 29 7.94 -24.66 -5.34
N LYS A 30 8.72 -25.40 -6.12
CA LYS A 30 10.18 -25.39 -5.98
C LYS A 30 10.77 -24.23 -6.76
N PHE A 31 11.74 -23.57 -6.13
CA PHE A 31 12.50 -22.47 -6.72
C PHE A 31 13.98 -22.86 -6.80
N ALA A 32 14.62 -22.51 -7.91
CA ALA A 32 16.08 -22.46 -8.00
C ALA A 32 16.54 -21.07 -8.43
N LEU A 33 17.79 -20.75 -8.12
CA LEU A 33 18.36 -19.43 -8.35
C LEU A 33 19.66 -19.55 -9.16
N ALA A 34 19.77 -18.74 -10.22
CA ALA A 34 21.01 -18.52 -10.94
C ALA A 34 21.21 -17.02 -11.14
N ALA A 35 22.01 -16.40 -10.27
CA ALA A 35 22.19 -14.96 -10.32
C ALA A 35 23.57 -14.48 -9.88
N GLY A 36 24.03 -13.40 -10.52
CA GLY A 36 25.36 -12.85 -10.35
C GLY A 36 26.46 -13.71 -10.98
N ILE A 37 27.68 -13.18 -10.94
CA ILE A 37 28.91 -13.90 -11.29
C ILE A 37 29.84 -13.99 -10.09
N ASP A 38 30.79 -14.92 -10.11
CA ASP A 38 31.77 -15.11 -9.03
C ASP A 38 32.92 -14.09 -9.12
N ASP A 39 32.55 -12.80 -9.08
CA ASP A 39 33.45 -11.65 -8.98
C ASP A 39 33.05 -10.80 -7.76
N PRO A 40 33.82 -10.83 -6.67
CA PRO A 40 33.51 -10.08 -5.45
C PRO A 40 33.47 -8.55 -5.63
N GLU A 41 34.24 -8.01 -6.58
CA GLU A 41 34.31 -6.57 -6.85
C GLU A 41 33.20 -6.14 -7.82
N ASN A 42 32.79 -7.03 -8.74
CA ASN A 42 31.72 -6.77 -9.72
C ASN A 42 30.73 -7.94 -9.82
N PRO A 43 29.91 -8.18 -8.80
CA PRO A 43 29.10 -9.40 -8.70
C PRO A 43 27.89 -9.45 -9.65
N ILE A 44 27.66 -8.41 -10.45
CA ILE A 44 26.50 -8.26 -11.34
C ILE A 44 26.78 -8.96 -12.66
N GLY A 45 25.98 -9.97 -13.01
CA GLY A 45 26.13 -10.72 -14.25
C GLY A 45 25.34 -12.02 -14.29
N THR A 46 25.44 -12.77 -15.39
CA THR A 46 24.78 -14.06 -15.58
C THR A 46 25.76 -15.12 -16.10
N ASP A 47 25.71 -16.32 -15.54
CA ASP A 47 26.57 -17.45 -15.92
C ASP A 47 25.71 -18.61 -16.49
N PRO A 48 25.85 -18.97 -17.78
CA PRO A 48 25.12 -20.08 -18.40
C PRO A 48 25.27 -21.42 -17.67
N VAL A 49 26.44 -21.70 -17.07
CA VAL A 49 26.66 -22.96 -16.34
C VAL A 49 25.88 -22.97 -15.04
N ALA A 50 25.86 -21.86 -14.31
CA ALA A 50 25.04 -21.71 -13.10
C ALA A 50 23.54 -21.82 -13.42
N VAL A 51 23.09 -21.24 -14.54
CA VAL A 51 21.70 -21.35 -15.02
C VAL A 51 21.34 -22.80 -15.33
N MET A 52 22.20 -23.52 -16.05
CA MET A 52 22.01 -24.95 -16.33
C MET A 52 21.87 -25.76 -15.04
N MET A 53 22.77 -25.56 -14.08
CA MET A 53 22.72 -26.25 -12.78
C MET A 53 21.43 -25.95 -12.00
N ALA A 54 20.99 -24.69 -11.97
CA ALA A 54 19.75 -24.30 -11.31
C ALA A 54 18.51 -24.93 -11.99
N ILE A 55 18.51 -25.03 -13.31
CA ILE A 55 17.45 -25.75 -14.03
C ILE A 55 17.44 -27.22 -13.63
N GLU A 56 18.60 -27.89 -13.62
CA GLU A 56 18.71 -29.31 -13.25
C GLU A 56 18.24 -29.61 -11.83
N GLU A 57 18.43 -28.68 -10.89
CA GLU A 57 18.00 -28.81 -9.48
C GLU A 57 16.47 -29.01 -9.35
N VAL A 58 15.69 -28.44 -10.26
CA VAL A 58 14.22 -28.44 -10.22
C VAL A 58 13.57 -29.08 -11.44
N LEU A 59 14.32 -29.85 -12.24
CA LEU A 59 13.84 -30.45 -13.49
C LEU A 59 13.05 -31.78 -13.28
N ASP A 60 12.58 -32.06 -12.06
CA ASP A 60 11.66 -33.18 -11.84
C ASP A 60 10.30 -32.94 -12.51
N ASP A 61 9.92 -31.67 -12.67
CA ASP A 61 8.68 -31.20 -13.28
C ASP A 61 8.99 -30.18 -14.41
N ASP A 62 7.96 -29.65 -15.10
CA ASP A 62 8.17 -28.62 -16.11
C ASP A 62 8.73 -27.34 -15.47
N VAL A 63 9.66 -26.66 -16.15
CA VAL A 63 10.38 -25.52 -15.59
C VAL A 63 10.07 -24.24 -16.36
N LEU A 64 9.61 -23.23 -15.62
CA LEU A 64 9.49 -21.87 -16.13
C LEU A 64 10.68 -21.03 -15.63
N VAL A 65 11.45 -20.48 -16.57
CA VAL A 65 12.60 -19.62 -16.27
C VAL A 65 12.17 -18.16 -16.36
N MET A 66 12.23 -17.45 -15.24
CA MET A 66 11.97 -16.02 -15.13
C MET A 66 13.30 -15.26 -15.25
N VAL A 67 13.34 -14.24 -16.12
CA VAL A 67 14.57 -13.51 -16.47
C VAL A 67 14.38 -12.00 -16.31
N ASP A 68 15.46 -11.27 -16.02
CA ASP A 68 15.41 -9.82 -15.76
C ASP A 68 15.69 -8.96 -17.01
N MET A 69 16.83 -9.17 -17.66
CA MET A 69 17.38 -8.37 -18.75
C MET A 69 17.89 -9.28 -19.89
N GLY A 70 18.23 -8.67 -21.03
CA GLY A 70 18.55 -9.39 -22.26
C GLY A 70 19.67 -10.44 -22.16
N SER A 71 20.73 -10.20 -21.38
CA SER A 71 21.82 -11.18 -21.20
C SER A 71 21.40 -12.41 -20.41
N ALA A 72 20.42 -12.32 -19.51
CA ALA A 72 19.86 -13.47 -18.80
C ALA A 72 19.13 -14.42 -19.77
N ILE A 73 18.46 -13.87 -20.80
CA ILE A 73 17.85 -14.66 -21.87
C ILE A 73 18.93 -15.44 -22.63
N LEU A 74 19.99 -14.76 -23.08
CA LEU A 74 21.09 -15.40 -23.81
C LEU A 74 21.78 -16.49 -22.98
N SER A 75 22.07 -16.21 -21.69
CA SER A 75 22.66 -17.21 -20.79
C SER A 75 21.73 -18.41 -20.58
N THR A 76 20.42 -18.19 -20.54
CA THR A 76 19.42 -19.26 -20.40
C THR A 76 19.29 -20.10 -21.67
N ASP A 77 19.31 -19.48 -22.85
CA ASP A 77 19.32 -20.21 -24.13
C ASP A 77 20.57 -21.09 -24.26
N MET A 78 21.76 -20.54 -23.94
CA MET A 78 23.00 -21.32 -23.90
C MET A 78 22.92 -22.47 -22.89
N ALA A 79 22.36 -22.23 -21.70
CA ALA A 79 22.15 -23.27 -20.70
C ALA A 79 21.22 -24.39 -21.22
N LYS A 80 20.15 -24.04 -21.93
CA LYS A 80 19.21 -24.98 -22.54
C LYS A 80 19.87 -25.87 -23.58
N GLU A 81 20.76 -25.33 -24.41
CA GLU A 81 21.53 -26.11 -25.38
C GLU A 81 22.43 -27.17 -24.70
N LEU A 82 22.94 -26.86 -23.50
CA LEU A 82 23.78 -27.79 -22.73
C LEU A 82 22.99 -28.94 -22.06
N LEU A 83 21.68 -28.78 -21.84
CA LEU A 83 20.83 -29.78 -21.19
C LEU A 83 20.46 -30.98 -22.10
N GLY A 84 20.60 -30.83 -23.42
CA GLY A 84 20.15 -31.82 -24.42
C GLY A 84 18.65 -31.73 -24.75
N GLU A 85 18.27 -32.26 -25.92
CA GLU A 85 16.95 -32.02 -26.55
C GLU A 85 15.74 -32.42 -25.69
N GLU A 86 15.82 -33.54 -24.97
CA GLU A 86 14.72 -34.05 -24.14
C GLU A 86 14.43 -33.14 -22.94
N LYS A 87 15.48 -32.69 -22.24
CA LYS A 87 15.37 -31.76 -21.10
C LYS A 87 14.96 -30.37 -21.58
N MET A 88 15.47 -29.92 -22.72
CA MET A 88 15.18 -28.61 -23.30
C MET A 88 13.68 -28.39 -23.56
N ALA A 89 12.95 -29.44 -23.97
CA ALA A 89 11.50 -29.34 -24.26
C ALA A 89 10.65 -28.97 -23.04
N ARG A 90 11.14 -29.26 -21.83
CA ARG A 90 10.45 -29.00 -20.55
C ARG A 90 10.79 -27.64 -19.94
N VAL A 91 11.64 -26.85 -20.60
CA VAL A 91 12.13 -25.57 -20.09
C VAL A 91 11.64 -24.41 -20.96
N GLN A 92 10.78 -23.57 -20.40
CA GLN A 92 10.23 -22.39 -21.07
C GLN A 92 10.82 -21.11 -20.46
N ILE A 93 11.21 -20.16 -21.30
CA ILE A 93 11.70 -18.84 -20.86
C ILE A 93 10.51 -17.88 -20.88
N CYS A 94 10.26 -17.19 -19.77
CA CYS A 94 9.17 -16.24 -19.64
C CYS A 94 9.69 -14.80 -19.72
N ALA A 95 9.11 -13.99 -20.62
CA ALA A 95 9.45 -12.58 -20.82
C ALA A 95 8.64 -11.62 -19.93
N ALA A 96 7.90 -12.15 -18.95
CA ALA A 96 7.13 -11.34 -18.02
C ALA A 96 8.05 -10.50 -17.11
N PRO A 97 7.56 -9.37 -16.54
CA PRO A 97 8.33 -8.60 -15.56
C PRO A 97 8.80 -9.48 -14.41
N LEU A 98 10.09 -9.40 -14.07
CA LEU A 98 10.71 -10.34 -13.14
C LEU A 98 9.97 -10.46 -11.81
N VAL A 99 9.59 -9.36 -11.17
CA VAL A 99 8.99 -9.40 -9.82
C VAL A 99 7.54 -9.86 -9.90
N GLU A 100 6.68 -9.05 -10.52
CA GLU A 100 5.24 -9.30 -10.57
C GLU A 100 4.91 -10.59 -11.33
N GLY A 101 5.64 -10.87 -12.41
CA GLY A 101 5.49 -12.08 -13.21
C GLY A 101 5.90 -13.34 -12.45
N THR A 102 6.98 -13.31 -11.66
CA THR A 102 7.40 -14.48 -10.87
C THR A 102 6.38 -14.79 -9.78
N VAL A 103 5.82 -13.78 -9.11
CA VAL A 103 4.78 -13.98 -8.09
C VAL A 103 3.51 -14.56 -8.72
N ALA A 104 3.05 -14.03 -9.85
CA ALA A 104 1.89 -14.55 -10.57
C ALA A 104 2.11 -16.00 -11.03
N ALA A 105 3.28 -16.30 -11.61
CA ALA A 105 3.66 -17.65 -12.01
C ALA A 105 3.67 -18.61 -10.81
N ALA A 106 4.24 -18.20 -9.68
CA ALA A 106 4.31 -19.01 -8.48
C ALA A 106 2.92 -19.39 -7.94
N VAL A 107 1.99 -18.43 -7.89
CA VAL A 107 0.61 -18.68 -7.45
C VAL A 107 -0.14 -19.62 -8.42
N ALA A 108 0.03 -19.40 -9.72
CA ALA A 108 -0.55 -20.24 -10.77
C ALA A 108 -0.02 -21.69 -10.70
N ALA A 109 1.30 -21.85 -10.54
CA ALA A 109 1.97 -23.13 -10.40
C ALA A 109 1.53 -23.87 -9.12
N ALA A 110 1.41 -23.17 -7.99
CA ALA A 110 0.91 -23.72 -6.72
C ALA A 110 -0.55 -24.20 -6.81
N SER A 111 -1.30 -23.69 -7.79
CA SER A 111 -2.68 -24.07 -8.09
C SER A 111 -2.79 -25.26 -9.05
N GLY A 112 -1.65 -25.81 -9.51
CA GLY A 112 -1.61 -27.00 -10.36
C GLY A 112 -1.88 -26.73 -11.85
N GLN A 113 -1.72 -25.49 -12.32
CA GLN A 113 -1.91 -25.12 -13.72
C GLN A 113 -0.78 -25.65 -14.64
N SER A 114 -1.03 -25.74 -15.95
CA SER A 114 -0.02 -26.13 -16.94
C SER A 114 1.03 -25.03 -17.16
N VAL A 115 2.20 -25.37 -17.69
CA VAL A 115 3.28 -24.38 -17.94
C VAL A 115 2.83 -23.26 -18.87
N GLU A 116 1.96 -23.54 -19.85
CA GLU A 116 1.39 -22.53 -20.74
C GLU A 116 0.45 -21.56 -20.00
N GLN A 117 -0.37 -22.09 -19.08
CA GLN A 117 -1.28 -21.30 -18.26
C GLN A 117 -0.51 -20.44 -17.25
N VAL A 118 0.48 -21.03 -16.57
CA VAL A 118 1.38 -20.33 -15.64
C VAL A 118 2.11 -19.19 -16.36
N MET A 119 2.62 -19.45 -17.55
CA MET A 119 3.29 -18.45 -18.38
C MET A 119 2.31 -17.34 -18.81
N ALA A 120 1.07 -17.66 -19.17
CA ALA A 120 0.06 -16.65 -19.51
C ALA A 120 -0.25 -15.71 -18.34
N GLU A 121 -0.41 -16.26 -17.13
CA GLU A 121 -0.62 -15.48 -15.90
C GLU A 121 0.56 -14.55 -15.61
N ALA A 122 1.79 -15.04 -15.77
CA ALA A 122 3.00 -14.24 -15.62
C ALA A 122 3.01 -13.03 -16.57
N HIS A 123 2.70 -13.22 -17.86
CA HIS A 123 2.64 -12.13 -18.84
C HIS A 123 1.57 -11.10 -18.51
N GLN A 124 0.44 -11.54 -17.94
CA GLN A 124 -0.65 -10.65 -17.55
C GLN A 124 -0.32 -9.82 -16.30
N ALA A 125 0.70 -10.19 -15.52
CA ALA A 125 1.06 -9.48 -14.29
C ALA A 125 1.32 -7.98 -14.52
N LEU A 126 1.88 -7.59 -15.67
CA LEU A 126 2.10 -6.17 -16.02
C LEU A 126 0.79 -5.41 -16.26
N THR A 127 -0.23 -6.10 -16.78
CA THR A 127 -1.53 -5.51 -17.11
C THR A 127 -2.20 -4.92 -15.87
N ALA A 128 -2.04 -5.57 -14.72
CA ALA A 128 -2.56 -5.07 -13.45
C ALA A 128 -1.97 -3.69 -13.09
N LYS A 129 -0.65 -3.53 -13.26
CA LYS A 129 0.06 -2.28 -12.98
C LYS A 129 -0.35 -1.17 -13.96
N TYR A 130 -0.47 -1.49 -15.25
CA TYR A 130 -0.96 -0.56 -16.25
C TYR A 130 -2.42 -0.14 -15.99
N ALA A 131 -3.28 -1.07 -15.59
CA ALA A 131 -4.66 -0.77 -15.22
C ALA A 131 -4.74 0.15 -14.00
N GLN A 132 -3.95 -0.11 -12.96
CA GLN A 132 -3.87 0.73 -11.77
C GLN A 132 -3.35 2.14 -12.07
N LEU A 133 -2.41 2.27 -13.01
CA LEU A 133 -1.88 3.56 -13.44
C LEU A 133 -2.74 4.26 -14.50
N GLY A 134 -3.88 3.69 -14.91
CA GLY A 134 -4.72 4.23 -15.98
C GLY A 134 -4.06 4.19 -17.37
N GLN A 135 -3.00 3.41 -17.54
CA GLN A 135 -2.17 3.32 -18.74
C GLN A 135 -2.57 2.17 -19.68
N SER A 136 -3.71 1.50 -19.48
CA SER A 136 -4.10 0.31 -20.24
C SER A 136 -4.06 0.46 -21.76
N ALA A 137 -4.22 1.68 -22.30
CA ALA A 137 -4.11 1.97 -23.73
C ALA A 137 -2.68 1.86 -24.29
N ALA A 138 -1.67 1.84 -23.43
CA ALA A 138 -0.25 1.73 -23.78
C ALA A 138 0.29 0.30 -23.77
N LEU A 139 -0.52 -0.70 -23.37
CA LEU A 139 -0.11 -2.10 -23.45
C LEU A 139 -0.06 -2.55 -24.91
N PRO A 140 1.03 -3.21 -25.36
CA PRO A 140 1.03 -3.91 -26.63
C PRO A 140 -0.06 -4.99 -26.57
N THR A 141 -1.04 -4.95 -27.49
CA THR A 141 -1.99 -6.03 -27.64
C THR A 141 -1.27 -7.26 -28.20
N MET A 142 -0.93 -8.22 -27.35
CA MET A 142 -0.59 -9.57 -27.82
C MET A 142 -1.90 -10.29 -28.16
N PRO A 143 -2.09 -10.75 -29.41
CA PRO A 143 -3.27 -11.52 -29.75
C PRO A 143 -3.24 -12.85 -28.97
N LEU A 144 -4.25 -13.07 -28.13
CA LEU A 144 -4.49 -14.37 -27.51
C LEU A 144 -4.82 -15.40 -28.62
N PRO A 145 -4.39 -16.66 -28.49
CA PRO A 145 -4.87 -17.73 -29.37
C PRO A 145 -6.38 -17.81 -29.26
N VAL A 146 -7.08 -17.64 -30.38
CA VAL A 146 -8.53 -17.78 -30.43
C VAL A 146 -8.87 -19.25 -30.22
N GLY A 147 -9.29 -19.60 -29.01
CA GLY A 147 -9.92 -20.90 -28.72
C GLY A 147 -11.24 -21.03 -29.49
N PRO A 148 -11.69 -22.26 -29.77
CA PRO A 148 -12.84 -22.49 -30.64
C PRO A 148 -14.07 -21.78 -30.10
N THR A 149 -14.58 -20.82 -30.86
CA THR A 149 -15.94 -20.30 -30.70
C THR A 149 -16.90 -21.44 -31.01
N ASP A 150 -17.64 -21.91 -30.00
CA ASP A 150 -18.91 -22.56 -30.25
C ASP A 150 -19.98 -22.17 -29.24
N THR A 151 -21.15 -21.97 -29.82
CA THR A 151 -22.45 -21.52 -29.31
C THR A 151 -23.01 -22.38 -28.18
N HIS A 152 -23.73 -21.82 -27.18
CA HIS A 152 -24.98 -22.41 -26.65
C HIS A 152 -25.79 -21.44 -25.75
N ASN A 153 -27.11 -21.43 -25.98
CA ASN A 153 -28.14 -20.51 -25.48
C ASN A 153 -28.70 -20.91 -24.09
N ASP A 154 -27.84 -21.30 -23.14
CA ASP A 154 -28.26 -21.86 -21.84
C ASP A 154 -27.56 -21.23 -20.62
N SER A 155 -27.04 -20.00 -20.77
CA SER A 155 -26.41 -19.27 -19.68
C SER A 155 -27.44 -18.68 -18.71
N LYS A 156 -27.31 -18.97 -17.41
CA LYS A 156 -28.06 -18.27 -16.36
C LYS A 156 -27.33 -16.97 -16.00
N SER A 157 -28.06 -15.91 -15.68
CA SER A 157 -27.45 -14.62 -15.35
C SER A 157 -28.13 -13.91 -14.18
N PHE A 158 -27.35 -13.18 -13.40
CA PHE A 158 -27.84 -12.34 -12.31
C PHE A 158 -27.08 -11.02 -12.28
N SER A 159 -27.81 -9.91 -12.24
CA SER A 159 -27.25 -8.55 -12.20
C SER A 159 -27.40 -7.93 -10.81
N TRP A 160 -26.36 -7.22 -10.36
CA TRP A 160 -26.34 -6.55 -9.07
C TRP A 160 -25.68 -5.17 -9.20
N THR A 161 -26.22 -4.19 -8.47
CA THR A 161 -25.60 -2.86 -8.36
C THR A 161 -24.67 -2.84 -7.15
N ILE A 162 -23.40 -2.53 -7.37
CA ILE A 162 -22.43 -2.46 -6.27
C ILE A 162 -22.72 -1.28 -5.37
N THR A 163 -22.91 -1.56 -4.08
CA THR A 163 -23.10 -0.54 -3.04
C THR A 163 -21.89 -0.41 -2.11
N ASN A 164 -20.86 -1.24 -2.28
CA ASN A 164 -19.61 -1.18 -1.53
C ASN A 164 -18.89 0.16 -1.77
N PRO A 165 -18.57 0.94 -0.72
CA PRO A 165 -17.98 2.28 -0.89
C PRO A 165 -16.67 2.32 -1.67
N THR A 166 -15.85 1.27 -1.56
CA THR A 166 -14.56 1.10 -2.23
C THR A 166 -14.66 0.27 -3.52
N GLY A 167 -15.87 -0.17 -3.90
CA GLY A 167 -16.07 -1.09 -5.01
C GLY A 167 -15.63 -2.52 -4.69
N ILE A 168 -15.43 -3.35 -5.73
CA ILE A 168 -15.01 -4.76 -5.57
C ILE A 168 -13.48 -4.84 -5.62
N HIS A 169 -12.84 -4.62 -4.47
CA HIS A 169 -11.39 -4.79 -4.28
C HIS A 169 -11.04 -6.21 -3.80
N ALA A 170 -9.78 -6.45 -3.38
CA ALA A 170 -9.26 -7.77 -3.03
C ALA A 170 -10.13 -8.59 -2.06
N ARG A 171 -10.71 -7.97 -1.03
CA ARG A 171 -11.51 -8.67 -0.01
C ARG A 171 -12.86 -9.17 -0.57
N PRO A 172 -13.75 -8.32 -1.11
CA PRO A 172 -14.98 -8.79 -1.75
C PRO A 172 -14.71 -9.65 -2.99
N ALA A 173 -13.65 -9.37 -3.77
CA ALA A 173 -13.23 -10.22 -4.88
C ALA A 173 -12.83 -11.64 -4.42
N SER A 174 -12.13 -11.76 -3.27
CA SER A 174 -11.77 -13.06 -2.70
C SER A 174 -13.01 -13.82 -2.22
N ALA A 175 -14.00 -13.12 -1.67
CA ALA A 175 -15.25 -13.72 -1.22
C ALA A 175 -16.05 -14.26 -2.42
N ILE A 176 -16.13 -13.48 -3.51
CA ILE A 176 -16.77 -13.89 -4.78
C ILE A 176 -16.07 -15.12 -5.35
N ALA A 177 -14.74 -15.07 -5.53
CA ALA A 177 -13.98 -16.18 -6.09
C ALA A 177 -14.09 -17.44 -5.22
N ARG A 178 -14.00 -17.31 -3.89
CA ARG A 178 -14.13 -18.44 -2.95
C ARG A 178 -15.54 -19.05 -2.96
N CYS A 179 -16.58 -18.23 -3.09
CA CYS A 179 -17.95 -18.70 -3.22
C CYS A 179 -18.12 -19.50 -4.52
N LEU A 180 -17.68 -18.94 -5.64
CA LEU A 180 -17.91 -19.50 -6.98
C LEU A 180 -17.04 -20.71 -7.32
N ASN A 181 -15.84 -20.83 -6.74
CA ASN A 181 -14.95 -21.98 -6.95
C ASN A 181 -15.50 -23.30 -6.38
N GLN A 182 -16.56 -23.26 -5.59
CA GLN A 182 -17.18 -24.46 -5.01
C GLN A 182 -18.11 -25.19 -5.98
N PHE A 183 -18.45 -24.58 -7.11
CA PHE A 183 -19.44 -25.10 -8.05
C PHE A 183 -18.79 -25.56 -9.36
N ASP A 184 -19.27 -26.67 -9.90
CA ASP A 184 -18.95 -27.15 -11.24
C ASP A 184 -19.75 -26.37 -12.30
N ALA A 185 -19.36 -25.10 -12.47
CA ALA A 185 -19.92 -24.18 -13.44
C ALA A 185 -18.83 -23.23 -13.97
N GLU A 186 -18.87 -22.94 -15.26
CA GLU A 186 -18.14 -21.82 -15.85
C GLU A 186 -18.86 -20.53 -15.50
N VAL A 187 -18.13 -19.57 -14.91
CA VAL A 187 -18.72 -18.33 -14.41
C VAL A 187 -17.92 -17.12 -14.86
N GLN A 188 -18.62 -16.14 -15.41
CA GLN A 188 -18.05 -14.92 -15.96
C GLN A 188 -18.75 -13.70 -15.37
N ILE A 189 -17.98 -12.70 -14.92
CA ILE A 189 -18.52 -11.40 -14.53
C ILE A 189 -18.36 -10.42 -15.70
N VAL A 190 -19.46 -9.73 -16.00
CA VAL A 190 -19.56 -8.71 -17.03
C VAL A 190 -19.77 -7.35 -16.36
N ASN A 191 -18.96 -6.36 -16.71
CA ASN A 191 -19.12 -4.96 -16.32
C ASN A 191 -18.89 -4.07 -17.55
N GLY A 192 -19.97 -3.57 -18.15
CA GLY A 192 -19.92 -2.91 -19.46
C GLY A 192 -19.42 -3.89 -20.54
N ASP A 193 -18.37 -3.51 -21.27
CA ASP A 193 -17.75 -4.33 -22.33
C ASP A 193 -16.70 -5.33 -21.81
N ARG A 194 -16.42 -5.34 -20.50
CA ARG A 194 -15.40 -6.20 -19.90
C ARG A 194 -16.03 -7.51 -19.42
N VAL A 195 -15.48 -8.63 -19.88
CA VAL A 195 -15.90 -10.00 -19.50
C VAL A 195 -14.70 -10.74 -18.94
N LEU A 196 -14.77 -11.18 -17.69
CA LEU A 196 -13.67 -11.91 -17.04
C LEU A 196 -14.17 -13.10 -16.21
N ASN A 197 -13.29 -14.08 -15.99
CA ASN A 197 -13.60 -15.27 -15.19
C ASN A 197 -13.80 -14.91 -13.71
N ALA A 198 -14.99 -15.21 -13.18
CA ALA A 198 -15.41 -14.87 -11.82
C ALA A 198 -14.82 -15.76 -10.73
N LYS A 199 -14.20 -16.89 -11.09
CA LYS A 199 -13.47 -17.79 -10.17
C LYS A 199 -12.05 -17.31 -9.86
N SER A 200 -11.51 -16.38 -10.63
CA SER A 200 -10.20 -15.78 -10.35
C SER A 200 -10.38 -14.51 -9.54
N MET A 201 -9.91 -14.53 -8.29
CA MET A 201 -9.93 -13.36 -7.40
C MET A 201 -9.26 -12.15 -8.06
N ASN A 202 -8.11 -12.36 -8.72
CA ASN A 202 -7.40 -11.29 -9.41
C ASN A 202 -8.26 -10.71 -10.53
N ASN A 203 -8.89 -11.55 -11.36
CA ASN A 203 -9.75 -11.07 -12.44
C ASN A 203 -10.92 -10.23 -11.91
N VAL A 204 -11.54 -10.64 -10.81
CA VAL A 204 -12.66 -9.91 -10.21
C VAL A 204 -12.21 -8.58 -9.58
N ALA A 205 -11.06 -8.56 -8.91
CA ALA A 205 -10.50 -7.33 -8.33
C ALA A 205 -9.98 -6.34 -9.40
N LEU A 206 -9.44 -6.87 -10.51
CA LEU A 206 -8.85 -6.08 -11.60
C LEU A 206 -9.87 -5.45 -12.55
N LEU A 207 -11.15 -5.85 -12.48
CA LEU A 207 -12.23 -5.14 -13.19
C LEU A 207 -12.35 -3.68 -12.75
N GLY A 208 -11.91 -3.35 -11.53
CA GLY A 208 -11.98 -2.01 -10.97
C GLY A 208 -13.43 -1.55 -10.78
N ILE A 209 -14.34 -2.50 -10.47
CA ILE A 209 -15.77 -2.25 -10.31
C ILE A 209 -15.96 -1.28 -9.15
N LYS A 210 -16.57 -0.12 -9.42
CA LYS A 210 -16.77 0.96 -8.45
C LYS A 210 -18.16 0.90 -7.82
N CYS A 211 -18.33 1.65 -6.74
CA CYS A 211 -19.66 1.90 -6.17
C CYS A 211 -20.58 2.53 -7.22
N GLY A 212 -21.78 1.97 -7.39
CA GLY A 212 -22.76 2.38 -8.39
C GLY A 212 -22.70 1.61 -9.70
N ASP A 213 -21.62 0.85 -9.96
CA ASP A 213 -21.52 0.03 -11.15
C ASP A 213 -22.49 -1.16 -11.11
N VAL A 214 -23.05 -1.52 -12.26
CA VAL A 214 -23.84 -2.73 -12.42
C VAL A 214 -22.93 -3.83 -12.95
N ILE A 215 -22.92 -4.96 -12.25
CA ILE A 215 -22.23 -6.17 -12.70
C ILE A 215 -23.25 -7.26 -13.01
N THR A 216 -22.95 -8.09 -14.00
CA THR A 216 -23.76 -9.26 -14.33
C THR A 216 -22.89 -10.51 -14.27
N LEU A 217 -23.26 -11.44 -13.41
CA LEU A 217 -22.67 -12.77 -13.38
C LEU A 217 -23.40 -13.65 -14.38
N HIS A 218 -22.68 -14.27 -15.31
CA HIS A 218 -23.15 -15.32 -16.20
C HIS A 218 -22.57 -16.66 -15.73
N ALA A 219 -23.41 -17.68 -15.62
CA ALA A 219 -23.02 -19.02 -15.25
C ALA A 219 -23.50 -20.05 -16.28
N HIS A 220 -22.66 -21.01 -16.61
CA HIS A 220 -22.95 -22.12 -17.51
C HIS A 220 -22.43 -23.43 -16.91
N GLY A 221 -23.11 -24.55 -17.18
CA GLY A 221 -22.75 -25.87 -16.64
C GLY A 221 -23.77 -26.43 -15.65
N PRO A 222 -23.52 -27.65 -15.13
CA PRO A 222 -24.48 -28.43 -14.35
C PRO A 222 -24.91 -27.74 -13.05
N GLU A 223 -24.04 -26.93 -12.43
CA GLU A 223 -24.33 -26.21 -11.19
C GLU A 223 -24.55 -24.70 -11.36
N ALA A 224 -24.87 -24.25 -12.58
CA ALA A 224 -24.98 -22.82 -12.90
C ALA A 224 -26.02 -22.09 -12.03
N GLN A 225 -27.16 -22.72 -11.71
CA GLN A 225 -28.19 -22.09 -10.89
C GLN A 225 -27.76 -21.98 -9.41
N GLN A 226 -27.12 -23.00 -8.84
CA GLN A 226 -26.61 -22.91 -7.47
C GLN A 226 -25.52 -21.84 -7.32
N ALA A 227 -24.66 -21.69 -8.34
CA ALA A 227 -23.65 -20.65 -8.36
C ALA A 227 -24.27 -19.24 -8.39
N ILE A 228 -25.32 -19.03 -9.17
CA ILE A 228 -26.07 -17.76 -9.21
C ILE A 228 -26.74 -17.48 -7.86
N ASP A 229 -27.41 -18.46 -7.26
CA ASP A 229 -28.10 -18.28 -5.98
C ASP A 229 -27.13 -17.96 -4.83
N ALA A 230 -25.97 -18.62 -4.80
CA ALA A 230 -24.93 -18.36 -3.82
C ALA A 230 -24.30 -16.97 -3.98
N PHE A 231 -24.07 -16.54 -5.23
CA PHE A 231 -23.61 -15.19 -5.53
C PHE A 231 -24.63 -14.12 -5.13
N ALA A 232 -25.92 -14.34 -5.39
CA ALA A 232 -26.99 -13.43 -4.97
C ALA A 232 -27.08 -13.30 -3.45
N ALA A 233 -26.93 -14.40 -2.70
CA ALA A 233 -26.89 -14.37 -1.25
C ALA A 233 -25.67 -13.60 -0.71
N LEU A 234 -24.51 -13.76 -1.33
CA LEU A 234 -23.29 -13.03 -0.99
C LEU A 234 -23.40 -11.53 -1.33
N ALA A 235 -24.04 -11.19 -2.45
CA ALA A 235 -24.29 -9.80 -2.85
C ALA A 235 -25.22 -9.09 -1.85
N ALA A 236 -26.20 -9.80 -1.29
CA ALA A 236 -27.13 -9.26 -0.28
C ALA A 236 -26.43 -8.85 1.04
N THR A 237 -25.28 -9.44 1.37
CA THR A 237 -24.42 -9.07 2.52
C THR A 237 -23.21 -8.23 2.10
N GLN A 238 -23.36 -7.47 1.01
CA GLN A 238 -22.31 -6.61 0.44
C GLN A 238 -20.98 -7.34 0.21
N PHE A 239 -21.03 -8.61 -0.18
CA PHE A 239 -19.86 -9.45 -0.42
C PHE A 239 -18.96 -9.64 0.82
N GLY A 240 -19.55 -9.61 2.03
CA GLY A 240 -18.82 -9.78 3.29
C GLY A 240 -18.12 -8.51 3.79
N ASP A 241 -18.51 -7.37 3.22
CA ASP A 241 -18.02 -6.02 3.54
C ASP A 241 -18.99 -5.28 4.49
N ASP A 242 -19.76 -6.04 5.28
CA ASP A 242 -20.67 -5.48 6.27
C ASP A 242 -19.87 -4.60 7.26
N ASN A 243 -20.12 -3.29 7.15
CA ASN A 243 -19.71 -2.25 8.09
C ASN A 243 -20.02 -2.67 9.53
N ALA A 244 -18.98 -3.01 10.29
CA ALA A 244 -19.03 -3.21 11.73
C ALA A 244 -18.05 -2.26 12.44
N GLY A 245 -18.59 -1.17 13.02
CA GLY A 245 -17.88 -0.26 13.94
C GLY A 245 -16.83 0.68 13.30
N PRO A 246 -16.39 1.74 14.01
CA PRO A 246 -15.07 2.31 13.77
C PRO A 246 -14.05 1.17 13.89
N GLU A 247 -13.21 0.98 12.87
CA GLU A 247 -12.10 0.03 12.97
C GLU A 247 -11.18 0.51 14.10
N ALA A 248 -11.28 -0.17 15.24
CA ALA A 248 -10.32 -0.03 16.32
C ALA A 248 -9.06 -0.81 15.94
N VAL A 249 -7.97 -0.09 15.66
CA VAL A 249 -6.68 -0.72 15.27
C VAL A 249 -5.99 -1.35 16.48
N VAL A 250 -6.30 -0.91 17.70
CA VAL A 250 -5.80 -1.49 18.96
C VAL A 250 -6.92 -1.66 19.97
N LYS A 251 -7.13 -2.90 20.41
CA LYS A 251 -8.07 -3.24 21.48
C LYS A 251 -7.40 -3.06 22.84
N LYS A 252 -7.74 -2.00 23.58
CA LYS A 252 -7.64 -2.03 25.05
C LYS A 252 -8.63 -3.10 25.58
N LYS A 253 -8.49 -3.52 26.86
CA LYS A 253 -9.50 -4.40 27.48
C LYS A 253 -10.90 -3.82 27.24
N SER A 254 -11.81 -4.66 26.72
CA SER A 254 -13.21 -4.27 26.48
C SER A 254 -13.83 -3.70 27.75
N GLY A 255 -14.36 -2.48 27.66
CA GLY A 255 -14.99 -1.78 28.75
C GLY A 255 -15.56 -0.44 28.30
N VAL A 256 -16.37 0.16 29.17
CA VAL A 256 -16.91 1.50 28.98
C VAL A 256 -16.20 2.44 29.94
N LEU A 257 -15.54 3.47 29.40
CA LEU A 257 -14.79 4.47 30.17
C LEU A 257 -15.45 5.83 30.07
N ALA A 258 -15.53 6.56 31.18
CA ALA A 258 -15.91 7.97 31.16
C ALA A 258 -14.69 8.80 30.72
N VAL A 259 -14.83 9.52 29.61
CA VAL A 259 -13.77 10.35 29.03
C VAL A 259 -14.27 11.76 28.74
N THR A 260 -13.34 12.71 28.70
CA THR A 260 -13.59 14.07 28.21
C THR A 260 -13.18 14.13 26.74
N ILE A 261 -13.99 14.75 25.89
CA ILE A 261 -13.63 14.98 24.50
C ILE A 261 -12.67 16.16 24.38
N CYS A 262 -11.57 15.94 23.67
CA CYS A 262 -10.65 16.98 23.24
C CYS A 262 -10.71 17.07 21.71
N ARG A 263 -11.24 18.16 21.16
CA ARG A 263 -11.41 18.31 19.71
C ARG A 263 -10.32 19.19 19.13
N ILE A 264 -9.57 18.67 18.15
CA ILE A 264 -8.45 19.34 17.50
C ILE A 264 -8.77 19.47 16.01
N GLU A 265 -9.13 20.68 15.58
CA GLU A 265 -9.32 21.01 14.17
C GLU A 265 -8.23 22.00 13.76
N ARG A 266 -7.46 21.64 12.73
CA ARG A 266 -6.29 22.43 12.30
C ARG A 266 -6.43 22.98 10.91
N ASP A 267 -6.10 24.26 10.82
CA ASP A 267 -5.83 25.00 9.60
C ASP A 267 -4.34 25.36 9.52
N LEU A 268 -3.93 25.89 8.37
CA LEU A 268 -2.59 26.45 8.18
C LEU A 268 -2.30 27.55 9.21
N PRO A 269 -1.10 27.56 9.83
CA PRO A 269 -0.75 28.58 10.81
C PRO A 269 -0.75 29.97 10.17
N GLN A 270 -1.37 30.93 10.83
CA GLN A 270 -1.35 32.33 10.41
C GLN A 270 -0.07 33.00 10.91
N LEU A 271 0.78 33.42 10.00
CA LEU A 271 2.03 34.10 10.33
C LEU A 271 1.79 35.58 10.61
N THR A 272 2.38 36.09 11.69
CA THR A 272 2.45 37.52 11.96
C THR A 272 3.34 38.21 10.92
N GLN A 273 2.86 39.33 10.38
CA GLN A 273 3.64 40.10 9.42
C GLN A 273 4.85 40.75 10.12
N ARG A 274 6.03 40.53 9.57
CA ARG A 274 7.25 41.25 9.92
C ARG A 274 7.94 41.78 8.68
N ALA A 275 8.79 42.79 8.86
CA ALA A 275 9.67 43.24 7.79
C ALA A 275 10.72 42.16 7.47
N VAL A 276 11.01 41.99 6.18
CA VAL A 276 12.12 41.14 5.72
C VAL A 276 13.45 41.76 6.16
N ALA A 277 14.36 40.93 6.68
CA ALA A 277 15.70 41.34 7.06
C ALA A 277 16.63 41.31 5.83
N ALA A 278 17.92 41.64 6.03
CA ALA A 278 18.91 41.41 5.00
C ALA A 278 18.99 39.91 4.65
N LYS A 279 19.25 39.60 3.38
CA LYS A 279 19.17 38.23 2.84
C LYS A 279 20.06 37.24 3.59
N ASP A 280 21.28 37.64 3.92
CA ASP A 280 22.24 36.87 4.72
C ASP A 280 21.69 36.54 6.11
N VAL A 281 20.96 37.47 6.73
CA VAL A 281 20.28 37.26 8.02
C VAL A 281 19.14 36.24 7.88
N GLU A 282 18.35 36.31 6.82
CA GLU A 282 17.27 35.35 6.56
C GLU A 282 17.81 33.93 6.31
N ILE A 283 18.87 33.82 5.51
CA ILE A 283 19.57 32.55 5.27
C ILE A 283 20.09 31.97 6.58
N ALA A 284 20.79 32.77 7.39
CA ALA A 284 21.34 32.32 8.67
C ALA A 284 20.26 31.83 9.64
N ARG A 285 19.11 32.52 9.70
CA ARG A 285 17.96 32.09 10.52
C ARG A 285 17.42 30.74 10.08
N LEU A 286 17.25 30.53 8.77
CA LEU A 286 16.77 29.25 8.25
C LEU A 286 17.77 28.12 8.50
N SER A 287 19.06 28.34 8.22
CA SER A 287 20.10 27.35 8.50
C SER A 287 20.15 26.98 9.98
N GLN A 288 20.02 27.95 10.88
CA GLN A 288 19.98 27.71 12.32
C GLN A 288 18.74 26.91 12.74
N ALA A 289 17.56 27.23 12.19
CA ALA A 289 16.32 26.52 12.49
C ALA A 289 16.37 25.07 11.98
N ILE A 290 16.89 24.82 10.78
CA ILE A 290 17.07 23.46 10.25
C ILE A 290 18.07 22.67 11.09
N ALA A 291 19.19 23.27 11.49
CA ALA A 291 20.17 22.60 12.35
C ALA A 291 19.58 22.22 13.71
N ALA A 292 18.80 23.12 14.32
CA ALA A 292 18.08 22.81 15.56
C ALA A 292 17.02 21.72 15.35
N ALA A 293 16.27 21.76 14.25
CA ALA A 293 15.26 20.74 13.94
C ALA A 293 15.87 19.34 13.77
N LYS A 294 17.06 19.24 13.15
CA LYS A 294 17.81 17.97 13.05
C LYS A 294 18.18 17.43 14.42
N GLN A 295 18.67 18.28 15.33
CA GLN A 295 18.97 17.87 16.70
C GLN A 295 17.72 17.40 17.47
N GLU A 296 16.59 18.09 17.30
CA GLU A 296 15.33 17.64 17.90
C GLU A 296 14.86 16.29 17.33
N LEU A 297 15.06 16.05 16.03
CA LEU A 297 14.74 14.78 15.40
C LEU A 297 15.65 13.65 15.88
N GLU A 298 16.95 13.88 16.04
CA GLU A 298 17.88 12.89 16.62
C GLU A 298 17.41 12.44 18.02
N ILE A 299 17.02 13.39 18.87
CA ILE A 299 16.47 13.09 20.20
C ILE A 299 15.16 12.30 20.08
N LEU A 300 14.27 12.71 19.16
CA LEU A 300 12.99 12.04 18.95
C LEU A 300 13.16 10.60 18.43
N ILE A 301 14.11 10.37 17.52
CA ILE A 301 14.46 9.04 17.00
C ILE A 301 14.94 8.15 18.16
N ALA A 302 15.91 8.63 18.95
CA ALA A 302 16.42 7.88 20.10
C ALA A 302 15.32 7.56 21.11
N THR A 303 14.50 8.56 21.46
CA THR A 303 13.38 8.39 22.40
C THR A 303 12.33 7.40 21.87
N THR A 304 12.04 7.43 20.58
CA THR A 304 11.07 6.53 19.95
C THR A 304 11.59 5.10 19.90
N SER A 305 12.87 4.90 19.57
CA SER A 305 13.52 3.58 19.61
C SER A 305 13.52 3.01 21.03
N GLU A 306 13.79 3.84 22.05
CA GLU A 306 13.74 3.41 23.46
C GLU A 306 12.32 3.07 23.96
N GLN A 307 11.31 3.86 23.58
CA GLN A 307 9.93 3.69 24.06
C GLN A 307 9.12 2.66 23.26
N LEU A 308 9.43 2.47 21.98
CA LEU A 308 8.72 1.63 21.02
C LEU A 308 9.70 0.65 20.37
N THR A 309 9.93 0.76 19.04
CA THR A 309 10.93 -0.02 18.32
C THR A 309 11.67 0.81 17.27
N ASP A 310 12.78 0.26 16.76
CA ASP A 310 13.54 0.86 15.66
C ASP A 310 12.71 1.02 14.37
N ASN A 311 11.70 0.18 14.18
CA ASN A 311 10.81 0.27 13.02
C ASN A 311 9.90 1.52 13.08
N GLU A 312 9.37 1.85 14.27
CA GLU A 312 8.64 3.11 14.45
C GLU A 312 9.58 4.32 14.41
N ALA A 313 10.78 4.18 14.97
CA ALA A 313 11.79 5.25 14.93
C ALA A 313 12.24 5.59 13.49
N ALA A 314 12.25 4.62 12.58
CA ALA A 314 12.58 4.83 11.17
C ALA A 314 11.69 5.88 10.46
N MET A 315 10.46 6.11 10.95
CA MET A 315 9.60 7.19 10.45
C MET A 315 10.25 8.57 10.65
N PHE A 316 10.85 8.79 11.82
CA PHE A 316 11.56 10.04 12.14
C PHE A 316 12.96 10.08 11.50
N SER A 317 13.59 8.94 11.24
CA SER A 317 14.80 8.90 10.41
C SER A 317 14.53 9.41 8.99
N ALA A 318 13.37 9.07 8.41
CA ALA A 318 12.96 9.62 7.12
C ALA A 318 12.70 11.14 7.17
N HIS A 319 12.14 11.65 8.28
CA HIS A 319 12.01 13.10 8.51
C HIS A 319 13.38 13.79 8.58
N GLN A 320 14.36 13.16 9.23
CA GLN A 320 15.73 13.67 9.29
C GLN A 320 16.39 13.70 7.91
N MET A 321 16.27 12.62 7.13
CA MET A 321 16.79 12.54 5.76
C MET A 321 16.22 13.65 4.87
N MET A 322 14.94 13.99 5.02
CA MET A 322 14.31 15.10 4.27
C MET A 322 14.95 16.46 4.54
N LEU A 323 15.43 16.70 5.77
CA LEU A 323 16.18 17.93 6.10
C LEU A 323 17.66 17.85 5.70
N GLU A 324 18.21 16.65 5.52
CA GLU A 324 19.61 16.42 5.12
C GLU A 324 19.85 16.56 3.63
N ASP A 325 18.88 16.17 2.81
CA ASP A 325 18.97 16.27 1.34
C ASP A 325 19.02 17.73 0.83
N GLY A 326 18.59 18.70 1.65
CA GLY A 326 18.77 20.13 1.38
C GLY A 326 17.79 20.73 0.36
N GLU A 327 17.01 19.93 -0.36
CA GLU A 327 16.05 20.40 -1.38
C GLU A 327 15.08 21.46 -0.84
N LEU A 328 14.50 21.24 0.35
CA LEU A 328 13.60 22.20 1.00
C LEU A 328 14.30 23.53 1.32
N PHE A 329 15.57 23.47 1.72
CA PHE A 329 16.39 24.64 2.01
C PHE A 329 16.69 25.41 0.72
N ASP A 330 17.19 24.73 -0.30
CA ASP A 330 17.56 25.31 -1.58
C ASP A 330 16.35 25.94 -2.27
N THR A 331 15.21 25.25 -2.32
CA THR A 331 13.95 25.78 -2.86
C THR A 331 13.50 27.03 -2.11
N THR A 332 13.68 27.07 -0.79
CA THR A 332 13.35 28.27 0.01
C THR A 332 14.29 29.43 -0.32
N LEU A 333 15.58 29.17 -0.54
CA LEU A 333 16.54 30.19 -0.95
C LEU A 333 16.27 30.72 -2.35
N GLU A 334 15.90 29.86 -3.29
CA GLU A 334 15.49 30.27 -4.64
C GLU A 334 14.28 31.22 -4.60
N ARG A 335 13.28 30.93 -3.76
CA ARG A 335 12.14 31.84 -3.57
C ARG A 335 12.55 33.16 -2.93
N LEU A 336 13.49 33.12 -1.98
CA LEU A 336 14.01 34.33 -1.33
C LEU A 336 14.72 35.24 -2.33
N GLU A 337 15.43 34.67 -3.30
CA GLU A 337 16.08 35.42 -4.40
C GLU A 337 15.06 36.07 -5.34
N GLN A 338 14.01 35.34 -5.69
CA GLN A 338 12.98 35.81 -6.62
C GLN A 338 12.08 36.86 -5.99
N GLN A 339 11.73 36.68 -4.71
CA GLN A 339 10.81 37.56 -3.99
C GLN A 339 11.25 37.70 -2.52
N PRO A 340 11.92 38.81 -2.16
CA PRO A 340 12.31 39.07 -0.78
C PRO A 340 11.09 39.10 0.15
N ALA A 341 11.05 38.15 1.08
CA ALA A 341 10.01 38.02 2.10
C ALA A 341 10.60 37.37 3.36
N PRO A 342 9.92 37.50 4.52
CA PRO A 342 10.30 36.77 5.72
C PRO A 342 10.50 35.27 5.46
N VAL A 343 11.61 34.69 5.91
CA VAL A 343 11.96 33.31 5.58
C VAL A 343 10.93 32.28 6.07
N GLU A 344 10.28 32.54 7.21
CA GLU A 344 9.17 31.71 7.71
C GLU A 344 7.97 31.64 6.76
N GLN A 345 7.69 32.71 6.01
CA GLN A 345 6.61 32.77 5.03
C GLN A 345 6.97 31.96 3.79
N LEU A 346 8.21 32.11 3.32
CA LEU A 346 8.71 31.36 2.17
C LEU A 346 8.76 29.86 2.48
N TRP A 347 9.30 29.50 3.64
CA TRP A 347 9.36 28.13 4.14
C TRP A 347 7.97 27.50 4.22
N LEU A 348 7.01 28.16 4.89
CA LEU A 348 5.63 27.67 4.96
C LEU A 348 5.03 27.47 3.57
N GLY A 349 5.33 28.36 2.62
CA GLY A 349 4.88 28.24 1.24
C GLY A 349 5.50 27.05 0.49
N VAL A 350 6.77 26.72 0.73
CA VAL A 350 7.43 25.52 0.15
C VAL A 350 6.80 24.26 0.72
N ILE A 351 6.68 24.18 2.05
CA ILE A 351 6.07 23.04 2.75
C ILE A 351 4.62 22.82 2.32
N SER A 352 3.83 23.90 2.24
CA SER A 352 2.41 23.80 1.85
C SER A 352 2.28 23.28 0.43
N GLN A 353 3.11 23.76 -0.50
CA GLN A 353 3.09 23.27 -1.87
C GLN A 353 3.46 21.79 -1.96
N MET A 354 4.57 21.39 -1.35
CA MET A 354 5.00 19.98 -1.38
C MET A 354 3.95 19.06 -0.76
N ALA A 355 3.33 19.49 0.33
CA ALA A 355 2.26 18.72 0.95
C ALA A 355 0.99 18.68 0.12
N ASP A 356 0.65 19.74 -0.61
CA ASP A 356 -0.48 19.74 -1.56
C ASP A 356 -0.21 18.82 -2.76
N GLU A 357 1.03 18.71 -3.22
CA GLU A 357 1.46 17.73 -4.23
C GLU A 357 1.22 16.30 -3.73
N TYR A 358 1.59 15.98 -2.48
CA TYR A 358 1.23 14.70 -1.87
C TYR A 358 -0.28 14.51 -1.76
N ARG A 359 -1.04 15.53 -1.34
CA ARG A 359 -2.51 15.45 -1.24
C ARG A 359 -3.19 15.15 -2.58
N ALA A 360 -2.60 15.61 -3.68
CA ALA A 360 -3.10 15.38 -5.02
C ALA A 360 -2.88 13.95 -5.54
N ILE A 361 -2.06 13.14 -4.85
CA ILE A 361 -1.84 11.74 -5.22
C ILE A 361 -3.13 10.93 -5.03
N GLU A 362 -3.48 10.11 -6.02
CA GLU A 362 -4.70 9.27 -5.97
C GLU A 362 -4.60 8.13 -4.95
N ASP A 363 -3.41 7.54 -4.82
CA ASP A 363 -3.11 6.51 -3.84
C ASP A 363 -3.27 7.06 -2.41
N THR A 364 -4.14 6.42 -1.63
CA THR A 364 -4.50 6.92 -0.29
C THR A 364 -3.34 6.84 0.70
N TYR A 365 -2.48 5.83 0.59
CA TYR A 365 -1.33 5.67 1.47
C TYR A 365 -0.26 6.71 1.17
N LEU A 366 0.07 6.91 -0.11
CA LEU A 366 1.02 7.94 -0.53
C LEU A 366 0.49 9.35 -0.24
N ARG A 367 -0.83 9.55 -0.37
CA ARG A 367 -1.47 10.82 -0.04
C ARG A 367 -1.18 11.22 1.40
N GLU A 368 -1.36 10.29 2.35
CA GLU A 368 -1.19 10.55 3.78
C GLU A 368 0.24 10.97 4.18
N ARG A 369 1.24 10.75 3.31
CA ARG A 369 2.61 11.26 3.51
C ARG A 369 2.71 12.78 3.52
N TYR A 370 1.67 13.51 3.09
CA TYR A 370 1.59 14.96 3.29
C TYR A 370 1.78 15.32 4.78
N ILE A 371 1.34 14.46 5.71
CA ILE A 371 1.44 14.68 7.15
C ILE A 371 2.90 14.67 7.59
N ASP A 372 3.73 13.78 7.02
CA ASP A 372 5.17 13.70 7.31
C ASP A 372 5.90 14.98 6.87
N VAL A 373 5.59 15.47 5.66
CA VAL A 373 6.13 16.74 5.15
C VAL A 373 5.70 17.91 6.02
N TYR A 374 4.42 17.93 6.45
CA TYR A 374 3.95 18.94 7.38
C TYR A 374 4.65 18.83 8.73
N ASP A 375 4.92 17.64 9.26
CA ASP A 375 5.58 17.47 10.55
C ASP A 375 6.98 18.11 10.54
N VAL A 376 7.79 17.77 9.52
CA VAL A 376 9.11 18.36 9.28
C VAL A 376 9.01 19.88 9.12
N GLY A 377 8.10 20.34 8.27
CA GLY A 377 7.93 21.76 7.97
C GLY A 377 7.50 22.59 9.18
N MET A 378 6.58 22.07 9.98
CA MET A 378 6.03 22.76 11.15
C MET A 378 7.03 22.80 12.30
N ARG A 379 7.89 21.78 12.42
CA ARG A 379 9.03 21.80 13.35
C ARG A 379 9.98 22.96 13.07
N VAL A 380 10.49 23.05 11.83
CA VAL A 380 11.40 24.14 11.43
C VAL A 380 10.71 25.51 11.55
N LEU A 381 9.43 25.59 11.18
CA LEU A 381 8.67 26.84 11.29
C LEU A 381 8.48 27.28 12.76
N GLY A 382 8.22 26.37 13.69
CA GLY A 382 8.16 26.67 15.11
C GLY A 382 9.49 27.22 15.65
N LEU A 383 10.61 26.65 15.21
CA LEU A 383 11.96 27.13 15.55
C LEU A 383 12.25 28.52 14.98
N LEU A 384 11.79 28.81 13.75
CA LEU A 384 11.91 30.15 13.15
C LEU A 384 11.12 31.21 13.93
N LEU A 385 9.97 30.83 14.48
CA LEU A 385 9.08 31.71 15.24
C LEU A 385 9.44 31.78 16.74
N GLY A 386 10.28 30.85 17.22
CA GLY A 386 10.71 30.78 18.61
C GLY A 386 9.69 30.16 19.57
N HIS A 387 8.67 29.48 19.06
CA HIS A 387 7.69 28.75 19.86
C HIS A 387 7.07 27.58 19.08
N PRO A 388 6.62 26.51 19.75
CA PRO A 388 5.85 25.45 19.10
C PRO A 388 4.59 26.01 18.42
N LEU A 389 4.28 25.53 17.22
CA LEU A 389 3.09 25.95 16.46
C LEU A 389 1.81 25.29 16.96
N PHE A 390 1.93 24.03 17.35
CA PHE A 390 0.83 23.24 17.85
C PHE A 390 1.15 22.78 19.25
N THR A 391 0.24 23.07 20.16
CA THR A 391 0.29 22.58 21.53
C THR A 391 -0.93 21.70 21.74
N LEU A 392 -0.70 20.47 22.16
CA LEU A 392 -1.77 19.61 22.61
C LEU A 392 -2.25 20.15 23.97
N PRO A 393 -3.57 20.34 24.17
CA PRO A 393 -4.07 20.78 25.45
C PRO A 393 -3.70 19.73 26.51
N PRO A 394 -3.24 20.16 27.70
CA PRO A 394 -2.88 19.23 28.75
C PRO A 394 -4.09 18.41 29.16
N ALA A 395 -3.97 17.09 29.12
CA ALA A 395 -5.00 16.21 29.63
C ALA A 395 -5.05 16.31 31.15
N HIS A 396 -6.24 16.58 31.71
CA HIS A 396 -6.48 16.61 33.17
C HIS A 396 -7.36 15.45 33.64
N SER A 397 -7.87 14.67 32.69
CA SER A 397 -8.75 13.52 32.88
C SER A 397 -8.55 12.55 31.73
N PRO A 398 -9.00 11.28 31.85
CA PRO A 398 -9.12 10.38 30.71
C PRO A 398 -9.78 11.08 29.52
N THR A 399 -9.13 11.09 28.37
CA THR A 399 -9.48 11.94 27.23
C THR A 399 -9.58 11.13 25.95
N LEU A 400 -10.61 11.41 25.15
CA LEU A 400 -10.72 10.99 23.76
C LEU A 400 -10.41 12.18 22.87
N ILE A 401 -9.33 12.10 22.09
CA ILE A 401 -8.99 13.13 21.13
C ILE A 401 -9.75 12.88 19.84
N ILE A 402 -10.46 13.87 19.31
CA ILE A 402 -11.07 13.84 17.98
C ILE A 402 -10.33 14.85 17.11
N ALA A 403 -9.63 14.39 16.07
CA ALA A 403 -8.80 15.25 15.24
C ALA A 403 -8.97 14.97 13.74
N ASN A 404 -8.83 16.02 12.91
CA ASN A 404 -8.71 15.83 11.46
C ASN A 404 -7.46 15.02 11.14
N TYR A 405 -6.31 15.45 11.66
CA TYR A 405 -5.05 14.74 11.69
C TYR A 405 -4.26 15.15 12.94
N LEU A 406 -3.26 14.34 13.31
CA LEU A 406 -2.21 14.72 14.24
C LEU A 406 -0.87 14.39 13.60
N LEU A 407 0.16 15.19 13.87
CA LEU A 407 1.50 14.94 13.37
C LEU A 407 2.14 13.78 14.16
N PRO A 408 2.98 12.93 13.53
CA PRO A 408 3.75 11.89 14.22
C PRO A 408 4.47 12.38 15.49
N SER A 409 5.11 13.54 15.44
CA SER A 409 5.79 14.15 16.58
C SER A 409 4.86 14.47 17.75
N GLU A 410 3.59 14.75 17.48
CA GLU A 410 2.59 15.08 18.50
C GLU A 410 2.01 13.84 19.12
N ILE A 411 1.83 12.78 18.35
CA ILE A 411 1.47 11.47 18.88
C ILE A 411 2.50 11.02 19.92
N MET A 412 3.80 11.27 19.65
CA MET A 412 4.87 11.00 20.61
C MET A 412 4.81 11.89 21.85
N ALA A 413 4.27 13.11 21.73
CA ALA A 413 4.09 14.04 22.84
C ALA A 413 2.83 13.77 23.70
N LEU A 414 1.93 12.87 23.25
CA LEU A 414 0.73 12.52 24.02
C LEU A 414 1.06 11.78 25.31
N ASP A 415 0.38 12.15 26.39
CA ASP A 415 0.33 11.39 27.63
C ASP A 415 -0.53 10.13 27.43
N SER A 416 0.12 8.98 27.28
CA SER A 416 -0.54 7.69 27.05
C SER A 416 -1.33 7.18 28.26
N MET A 417 -1.13 7.76 29.46
CA MET A 417 -1.89 7.42 30.67
C MET A 417 -3.24 8.14 30.72
N LEU A 418 -3.32 9.33 30.14
CA LEU A 418 -4.56 10.14 30.13
C LEU A 418 -5.26 10.14 28.77
N THR A 419 -4.57 9.77 27.70
CA THR A 419 -5.17 9.65 26.36
C THR A 419 -5.72 8.25 26.17
N GLU A 420 -7.04 8.10 26.32
CA GLU A 420 -7.69 6.80 26.19
C GLU A 420 -7.82 6.37 24.73
N GLY A 421 -8.00 7.35 23.84
CA GLY A 421 -7.98 7.11 22.41
C GLY A 421 -7.86 8.37 21.56
N VAL A 422 -7.58 8.15 20.28
CA VAL A 422 -7.59 9.15 19.22
C VAL A 422 -8.55 8.68 18.14
N CYS A 423 -9.49 9.54 17.77
CA CYS A 423 -10.41 9.35 16.67
C CYS A 423 -10.06 10.31 15.52
N PHE A 424 -9.62 9.74 14.40
CA PHE A 424 -9.25 10.48 13.22
C PHE A 424 -10.43 10.65 12.26
N THR A 425 -10.64 11.87 11.76
CA THR A 425 -11.77 12.16 10.86
C THR A 425 -11.39 12.24 9.38
N THR A 426 -10.11 12.42 9.06
CA THR A 426 -9.62 12.50 7.67
C THR A 426 -8.57 11.45 7.32
N ILE A 427 -7.78 10.99 8.30
CA ILE A 427 -6.69 10.03 8.06
C ILE A 427 -7.14 8.60 8.35
N GLY A 428 -6.53 7.65 7.65
CA GLY A 428 -6.81 6.23 7.79
C GLY A 428 -6.10 5.56 8.96
N ALA A 429 -6.55 4.36 9.27
CA ALA A 429 -5.98 3.45 10.27
C ALA A 429 -4.52 3.05 10.01
N GLN A 430 -4.08 3.13 8.74
CA GLN A 430 -2.73 2.77 8.31
C GLN A 430 -1.77 3.97 8.24
N SER A 431 -2.24 5.18 8.57
CA SER A 431 -1.37 6.35 8.65
C SER A 431 -0.27 6.18 9.71
N HIS A 432 0.89 6.79 9.50
CA HIS A 432 1.98 6.79 10.49
C HIS A 432 1.52 7.29 11.86
N ALA A 433 0.69 8.32 11.91
CA ALA A 433 0.13 8.83 13.16
C ALA A 433 -0.76 7.79 13.87
N ALA A 434 -1.58 7.05 13.14
CA ALA A 434 -2.39 5.96 13.68
C ALA A 434 -1.52 4.80 14.17
N ILE A 435 -0.51 4.40 13.39
CA ILE A 435 0.43 3.33 13.76
C ILE A 435 1.20 3.69 15.02
N LEU A 436 1.71 4.91 15.14
CA LEU A 436 2.42 5.39 16.32
C LEU A 436 1.52 5.46 17.56
N ALA A 437 0.28 5.93 17.41
CA ALA A 437 -0.66 6.00 18.53
C ALA A 437 -0.98 4.58 19.04
N ALA A 438 -1.21 3.65 18.12
CA ALA A 438 -1.40 2.24 18.40
C ALA A 438 -0.20 1.63 19.14
N ALA A 439 1.02 1.87 18.65
CA ALA A 439 2.26 1.39 19.27
C ALA A 439 2.45 1.93 20.70
N ARG A 440 1.99 3.17 20.97
CA ARG A 440 1.97 3.77 22.31
C ARG A 440 0.84 3.26 23.22
N GLY A 441 0.06 2.28 22.78
CA GLY A 441 -1.06 1.72 23.54
C GLY A 441 -2.28 2.62 23.62
N ILE A 442 -2.38 3.64 22.76
CA ILE A 442 -3.53 4.52 22.65
C ILE A 442 -4.52 3.90 21.67
N ALA A 443 -5.81 3.83 22.02
CA ALA A 443 -6.81 3.28 21.13
C ALA A 443 -6.99 4.19 19.92
N VAL A 444 -7.01 3.63 18.70
CA VAL A 444 -7.16 4.41 17.47
C VAL A 444 -8.49 4.06 16.82
N PHE A 445 -9.26 5.09 16.51
CA PHE A 445 -10.56 5.00 15.84
C PHE A 445 -10.55 5.85 14.57
N VAL A 446 -11.31 5.44 13.57
CA VAL A 446 -11.48 6.20 12.33
C VAL A 446 -12.97 6.52 12.13
N ASP A 447 -13.30 7.80 12.04
CA ASP A 447 -14.65 8.30 11.73
C ASP A 447 -14.58 9.22 10.51
N ARG A 448 -14.47 8.61 9.32
CA ARG A 448 -14.33 9.35 8.06
C ARG A 448 -15.45 10.39 7.91
N ASN A 449 -15.06 11.65 7.71
CA ASN A 449 -15.94 12.83 7.62
C ASN A 449 -16.64 13.23 8.92
N GLY A 450 -16.24 12.65 10.06
CA GLY A 450 -16.72 13.04 11.38
C GLY A 450 -18.22 12.79 11.61
N LYS A 451 -18.86 11.91 10.84
CA LYS A 451 -20.33 11.75 10.88
C LYS A 451 -20.84 11.35 12.26
N ARG A 452 -20.05 10.58 13.01
CA ARG A 452 -20.43 10.02 14.31
C ARG A 452 -19.93 10.88 15.48
N THR A 453 -18.84 11.61 15.24
CA THR A 453 -18.17 12.44 16.25
C THR A 453 -18.56 13.92 16.19
N ARG A 454 -19.19 14.40 15.10
CA ARG A 454 -19.53 15.82 14.89
C ARG A 454 -20.46 16.40 15.96
N GLN A 455 -21.34 15.60 16.56
CA GLN A 455 -22.26 16.08 17.59
C GLN A 455 -21.59 16.39 18.93
N TRP A 456 -20.38 15.87 19.15
CA TRP A 456 -19.68 16.01 20.42
C TRP A 456 -18.70 17.18 20.40
N GLN A 457 -18.88 18.10 21.36
CA GLN A 457 -18.08 19.31 21.48
C GLN A 457 -16.87 19.11 22.39
N ASP A 458 -15.87 19.96 22.21
CA ASP A 458 -14.71 20.03 23.11
C ASP A 458 -15.15 20.20 24.58
N GLY A 459 -14.49 19.48 25.50
CA GLY A 459 -14.82 19.45 26.91
C GLY A 459 -16.04 18.60 27.30
N THR A 460 -16.76 18.01 26.34
CA THR A 460 -17.94 17.17 26.64
C THR A 460 -17.51 15.88 27.33
N ARG A 461 -18.17 15.52 28.44
CA ARG A 461 -18.01 14.20 29.07
C ARG A 461 -18.90 13.18 28.38
N VAL A 462 -18.31 12.05 28.00
CA VAL A 462 -18.97 10.95 27.28
C VAL A 462 -18.54 9.61 27.85
N GLN A 463 -19.32 8.58 27.57
CA GLN A 463 -18.91 7.19 27.75
C GLN A 463 -18.32 6.67 26.44
N LEU A 464 -17.11 6.11 26.48
CA LEU A 464 -16.41 5.50 25.36
C LEU A 464 -16.37 3.99 25.55
N ALA A 465 -16.94 3.24 24.61
CA ALA A 465 -16.71 1.81 24.48
C ALA A 465 -15.34 1.60 23.81
N THR A 466 -14.36 1.10 24.57
CA THR A 466 -12.94 1.07 24.14
C THR A 466 -12.63 0.07 23.02
N ASP A 467 -13.51 -0.91 22.82
CA ASP A 467 -13.36 -1.97 21.82
C ASP A 467 -13.99 -1.63 20.47
N SER A 468 -15.05 -0.82 20.49
CA SER A 468 -15.86 -0.44 19.35
C SER A 468 -15.80 1.04 19.04
N GLY A 469 -15.09 1.85 19.82
CA GLY A 469 -15.02 3.30 19.64
C GLY A 469 -16.39 4.01 19.71
N GLU A 470 -17.43 3.35 20.22
CA GLU A 470 -18.75 3.91 20.33
C GLU A 470 -18.78 4.96 21.45
N ILE A 471 -19.35 6.13 21.14
CA ILE A 471 -19.44 7.26 22.06
C ILE A 471 -20.91 7.44 22.45
N MET A 472 -21.18 7.41 23.75
CA MET A 472 -22.51 7.57 24.34
C MET A 472 -22.54 8.77 25.28
N ALA A 473 -23.71 9.39 25.43
CA ALA A 473 -23.89 10.42 26.45
C ALA A 473 -23.77 9.80 27.85
N VAL A 474 -23.22 10.55 28.80
CA VAL A 474 -23.11 10.13 30.22
C VAL A 474 -24.47 10.10 30.89
#